data_AF-A0A7J7LHD0-F1
#
_entry.id   AF-A0A7J7LHD0-F1
#
_cell.length_a   1.000
_cell.length_b   1.000
_cell.length_c   1.000
_cell.angle_alpha   90.00
_cell.angle_beta   90.00
_cell.angle_gamma   90.00
#
_symmetry.space_group_name_H-M   'P 1'
#
loop_
_entity.id
_entity.type
_entity.pdbx_description
1 polymer ?
#
loop_
_entity_poly.entity_id
_entity_poly.type
_entity_poly.pdbx_seq_one_letter_code
_entity_poly.pdbx_strand_id
1 'polypeptide(L)'
;GSRIFIAIWNVGGKSPHCYLNLKDWFHTSPPADIYVLGFQEIVPLNSGNVLGAEDNAPAKKWLALIRKTLNNIPGTSGSGSFFVGLKHGA
;
A
#
# COMPACT_ATOMS: atom_id res chain seq x y z
N GLY A 1 -16.74 -14.44 11.51
CA GLY A 1 -15.92 -13.32 12.01
C GLY A 1 -15.13 -12.75 10.86
N SER A 2 -14.91 -11.43 10.83
CA SER A 2 -14.14 -10.78 9.77
C SER A 2 -12.65 -11.12 9.87
N ARG A 3 -11.99 -11.32 8.74
CA ARG A 3 -10.55 -11.55 8.63
C ARG A 3 -9.87 -10.25 8.25
N ILE A 4 -8.83 -9.90 9.00
CA ILE A 4 -8.08 -8.67 8.79
C ILE A 4 -6.64 -9.05 8.44
N PHE A 5 -6.16 -8.51 7.32
CA PHE A 5 -4.75 -8.59 6.93
C PHE A 5 -4.07 -7.27 7.26
N ILE A 6 -2.93 -7.34 7.96
CA ILE A 6 -2.15 -6.17 8.36
C ILE A 6 -0.72 -6.36 7.87
N ALA A 7 -0.19 -5.38 7.15
CA ALA A 7 1.22 -5.35 6.77
C ALA A 7 1.80 -3.94 6.90
N ILE A 8 3.09 -3.88 7.23
CA ILE A 8 3.87 -2.64 7.30
C ILE A 8 5.11 -2.82 6.43
N TRP A 9 5.44 -1.83 5.61
CA TRP A 9 6.61 -1.87 4.73
C TRP A 9 7.35 -0.54 4.65
N ASN A 10 8.65 -0.55 4.91
CA ASN A 10 9.54 0.53 4.53
C ASN A 10 9.92 0.43 3.05
N VAL A 11 9.54 1.43 2.25
CA VAL A 11 9.79 1.47 0.80
C VAL A 11 10.92 2.43 0.40
N GLY A 12 11.61 3.02 1.37
CA GLY A 12 12.86 3.76 1.16
C GLY A 12 12.75 4.98 0.24
N GLY A 13 11.59 5.61 0.17
CA GLY A 13 11.27 6.73 -0.72
C GLY A 13 11.10 6.34 -2.19
N LYS A 14 11.08 5.03 -2.51
CA LYS A 14 11.11 4.55 -3.88
C LYS A 14 9.71 4.35 -4.44
N SER A 15 9.54 4.67 -5.71
CA SER A 15 8.39 4.20 -6.49
C SER A 15 8.45 2.67 -6.60
N PRO A 16 7.30 1.96 -6.66
CA PRO A 16 7.30 0.54 -6.94
C PRO A 16 7.93 0.29 -8.32
N HIS A 17 8.73 -0.77 -8.44
CA HIS A 17 9.27 -1.21 -9.74
C HIS A 17 8.13 -1.68 -10.66
N CYS A 18 8.28 -1.52 -11.98
CA CYS A 18 7.24 -1.86 -12.95
C CYS A 18 6.85 -3.35 -12.96
N TYR A 19 7.75 -4.23 -12.49
CA TYR A 19 7.56 -5.67 -12.37
C TYR A 19 7.22 -6.13 -10.94
N LEU A 20 7.04 -5.21 -9.99
CA LEU A 20 6.64 -5.58 -8.63
C LEU A 20 5.21 -6.13 -8.64
N ASN A 21 5.01 -7.31 -8.05
CA ASN A 21 3.72 -7.96 -7.91
C ASN A 21 3.40 -8.20 -6.43
N LEU A 22 2.32 -7.60 -5.93
CA LEU A 22 1.88 -7.77 -4.54
C LEU A 22 0.94 -8.98 -4.35
N LYS A 23 0.61 -9.71 -5.42
CA LYS A 23 -0.40 -10.78 -5.38
C LYS A 23 -0.02 -11.86 -4.37
N ASP A 24 1.21 -12.36 -4.43
CA ASP A 24 1.67 -13.42 -3.51
C ASP A 24 1.72 -12.92 -2.06
N TRP A 25 1.97 -11.64 -1.88
CA TRP A 25 2.04 -11.01 -0.57
C TRP A 25 0.65 -10.80 0.05
N PHE A 26 -0.38 -10.53 -0.76
CA PHE A 26 -1.78 -10.41 -0.32
C PHE A 26 -2.56 -11.74 -0.38
N HIS A 27 -1.93 -12.80 -0.88
CA HIS A 27 -2.56 -14.10 -1.07
C HIS A 27 -2.82 -14.77 0.28
N THR A 28 -4.04 -14.58 0.77
CA THR A 28 -4.59 -15.32 1.90
C THR A 28 -5.68 -16.24 1.35
N SER A 29 -5.68 -17.51 1.78
CA SER A 29 -6.75 -18.46 1.44
C SER A 29 -7.46 -18.87 2.73
N PRO A 30 -8.68 -18.38 2.99
CA PRO A 30 -9.49 -17.52 2.11
C PRO A 30 -9.09 -16.02 2.20
N PRO A 31 -9.39 -15.17 1.19
CA PRO A 31 -8.96 -13.75 1.14
C PRO A 31 -9.46 -12.90 2.30
N ALA A 32 -8.67 -11.98 2.85
CA ALA A 32 -9.11 -11.13 3.96
C ALA A 32 -10.29 -10.21 3.58
N ASP A 33 -11.13 -9.90 4.57
CA ASP A 33 -12.28 -8.99 4.40
C ASP A 33 -11.83 -7.52 4.49
N ILE A 34 -10.77 -7.25 5.27
CA ILE A 34 -10.16 -5.92 5.45
C ILE A 34 -8.64 -6.03 5.28
N TYR A 35 -8.08 -5.12 4.48
CA TYR A 35 -6.63 -4.96 4.31
C TYR A 35 -6.18 -3.63 4.89
N VAL A 36 -5.24 -3.68 5.85
CA VAL A 36 -4.60 -2.52 6.48
C VAL A 36 -3.13 -2.52 6.11
N LEU A 37 -2.71 -1.51 5.33
CA LEU A 37 -1.34 -1.40 4.84
C LEU A 37 -0.71 -0.10 5.32
N GLY A 38 0.39 -0.23 6.07
CA GLY A 38 1.21 0.88 6.52
C GLY A 38 2.50 0.97 5.70
N PHE A 39 2.89 2.19 5.32
CA PHE A 39 4.17 2.44 4.65
C PHE A 39 5.05 3.37 5.47
N GLN A 40 6.35 3.05 5.55
CA GLN A 40 7.39 3.96 6.04
C GLN A 40 8.20 4.47 4.86
N GLU A 41 8.69 5.71 4.96
CA GLU A 41 9.46 6.36 3.90
C GLU A 41 8.74 6.28 2.54
N ILE A 42 7.43 6.58 2.49
CA ILE A 42 6.67 6.47 1.23
C ILE A 42 7.09 7.52 0.19
N VAL A 43 7.68 8.62 0.66
CA VAL A 43 8.35 9.66 -0.12
C VAL A 43 9.82 9.75 0.30
N PRO A 44 10.74 10.19 -0.58
CA PRO A 44 12.15 10.35 -0.22
C PRO A 44 12.32 11.24 1.01
N LEU A 45 13.16 10.80 1.95
CA LEU A 45 13.53 11.59 3.13
C LEU A 45 14.53 12.68 2.72
N ASN A 46 14.02 13.77 2.14
CA ASN A 46 14.77 14.99 1.89
C ASN A 46 14.15 16.16 2.66
N SER A 47 14.92 17.23 2.89
CA SER A 47 14.48 18.40 3.67
C SER A 47 13.22 19.05 3.11
N GLY A 48 12.96 18.97 1.80
CA GLY A 48 11.73 19.47 1.19
C GLY A 48 10.49 18.66 1.57
N ASN A 49 10.60 17.33 1.58
CA ASN A 49 9.51 16.42 1.97
C ASN A 49 9.30 16.37 3.49
N VAL A 50 10.33 16.67 4.30
CA VAL A 50 10.21 16.82 5.76
C VAL A 50 9.50 18.13 6.13
N LEU A 51 9.59 19.17 5.29
CA LEU A 51 9.03 20.49 5.53
C LEU A 51 7.68 20.75 4.82
N GLY A 52 7.07 19.71 4.22
CA GLY A 52 5.71 19.76 3.66
C GLY A 52 5.60 20.15 2.18
N ALA A 53 6.70 20.28 1.44
CA ALA A 53 6.70 20.41 -0.01
C ALA A 53 6.76 19.02 -0.66
N GLU A 54 5.64 18.29 -0.60
CA GLU A 54 5.64 16.86 -0.93
C GLU A 54 5.55 16.59 -2.44
N ASP A 55 6.60 15.98 -3.01
CA ASP A 55 6.40 15.16 -4.21
C ASP A 55 5.76 13.82 -3.83
N ASN A 56 4.44 13.77 -3.92
CA ASN A 56 3.63 12.59 -3.64
C ASN A 56 3.56 11.58 -4.81
N ALA A 57 4.37 11.73 -5.86
CA ALA A 57 4.36 10.79 -6.99
C ALA A 57 4.66 9.32 -6.59
N PRO A 58 5.64 9.02 -5.71
CA PRO A 58 5.88 7.65 -5.25
C PRO A 58 4.66 7.06 -4.52
N ALA A 59 4.03 7.83 -3.62
CA ALA A 59 2.84 7.41 -2.88
C ALA A 59 1.67 7.08 -3.81
N LYS A 60 1.41 7.92 -4.83
CA LYS A 60 0.36 7.68 -5.83
C LYS A 60 0.59 6.37 -6.61
N LYS A 61 1.85 6.06 -6.96
CA LYS A 61 2.20 4.81 -7.66
C LYS A 61 1.99 3.58 -6.79
N TRP A 62 2.35 3.64 -5.50
CA TRP A 62 2.06 2.56 -4.55
C TRP A 62 0.56 2.33 -4.39
N LEU A 63 -0.23 3.39 -4.22
CA LEU A 63 -1.68 3.28 -4.13
C LEU A 63 -2.30 2.64 -5.38
N ALA A 64 -1.84 3.04 -6.57
CA ALA A 64 -2.30 2.47 -7.84
C ALA A 64 -1.97 0.97 -7.93
N LEU A 65 -0.78 0.56 -7.52
CA LEU A 65 -0.38 -0.85 -7.50
C LEU A 65 -1.23 -1.68 -6.53
N ILE A 66 -1.42 -1.21 -5.29
CA ILE A 66 -2.23 -1.88 -4.27
C ILE A 66 -3.67 -2.08 -4.76
N ARG A 67 -4.29 -1.01 -5.28
CA ARG A 67 -5.66 -1.07 -5.85
C ARG A 67 -5.73 -2.08 -6.99
N LYS A 68 -4.77 -2.04 -7.92
CA LYS A 68 -4.71 -3.00 -9.03
C LYS A 68 -4.58 -4.43 -8.52
N THR A 69 -3.74 -4.69 -7.52
CA THR A 69 -3.58 -6.06 -6.98
C THR A 69 -4.86 -6.53 -6.29
N LEU A 70 -5.42 -5.74 -5.36
CA LEU A 70 -6.59 -6.15 -4.58
C LEU A 70 -7.83 -6.36 -5.47
N ASN A 71 -8.07 -5.49 -6.46
CA ASN A 71 -9.19 -5.65 -7.40
C ASN A 71 -9.12 -6.93 -8.25
N ASN A 72 -7.94 -7.55 -8.37
CA ASN A 72 -7.72 -8.77 -9.12
C ASN A 72 -7.71 -10.04 -8.24
N ILE A 73 -7.96 -9.93 -6.92
CA ILE A 73 -8.06 -11.09 -6.04
C ILE A 73 -9.46 -11.71 -6.20
N PRO A 74 -9.57 -12.98 -6.66
CA PRO A 74 -10.87 -13.66 -6.78
C PRO A 74 -11.60 -13.69 -5.43
N GLY A 75 -12.89 -13.33 -5.42
CA GLY A 75 -13.70 -13.30 -4.20
C GLY A 75 -13.71 -11.97 -3.45
N THR A 76 -12.97 -10.94 -3.90
CA THR A 76 -13.02 -9.58 -3.32
C THR A 76 -13.94 -8.61 -4.06
N SER A 77 -14.62 -9.07 -5.11
CA SER A 77 -15.34 -8.29 -6.14
C SER A 77 -16.59 -7.50 -5.69
N GLY A 78 -16.72 -7.12 -4.42
CA GLY A 78 -17.83 -6.26 -3.99
C GLY A 78 -17.89 -5.83 -2.53
N SER A 79 -16.96 -6.24 -1.65
CA SER A 79 -17.08 -5.92 -0.21
C SER A 79 -15.75 -5.66 0.53
N GLY A 80 -14.59 -5.76 -0.14
CA GLY A 80 -13.30 -5.55 0.49
C GLY A 80 -13.02 -4.07 0.76
N SER A 81 -13.15 -3.62 2.01
CA SER A 81 -12.71 -2.28 2.40
C SER A 81 -11.21 -2.32 2.68
N PHE A 82 -10.43 -1.49 1.99
CA PHE A 82 -9.00 -1.36 2.25
C PHE A 82 -8.67 0.04 2.79
N PHE A 83 -7.88 0.08 3.85
CA PHE A 83 -7.39 1.32 4.46
C PHE A 83 -5.89 1.38 4.27
N VAL A 84 -5.42 2.42 3.57
CA VAL A 84 -3.99 2.72 3.43
C VAL A 84 -3.69 3.88 4.37
N GLY A 85 -2.98 3.59 5.46
CA GLY A 85 -2.45 4.61 6.35
C GLY A 85 -1.09 5.07 5.84
N LEU A 86 -1.03 6.26 5.25
CA LEU A 86 0.23 6.93 4.94
C LEU A 86 0.58 7.85 6.11
N LYS A 87 1.59 7.49 6.91
CA LYS A 87 2.16 8.43 7.88
C LYS A 87 3.23 9.25 7.16
N HIS A 88 3.04 10.57 7.14
CA HIS A 88 4.11 11.52 6.85
C HIS A 88 5.13 11.46 7.99
N GLY A 89 6.42 11.60 7.67
CA GLY A 89 7.55 11.22 8.51
C GLY A 89 7.55 11.74 9.96
N ALA A 90 8.22 10.95 10.81
CA ALA A 90 8.55 11.13 12.24
C ALA A 90 7.50 11.82 13.12
#